data_AF-A0A8C6ULI4-F1
#
_entry.id   AF-A0A8C6ULI4-F1
#
_cell.length_a   1.000
_cell.length_b   1.000
_cell.length_c   1.000
_cell.angle_alpha   90.00
_cell.angle_beta   90.00
_cell.angle_gamma   90.00
#
_symmetry.space_group_name_H-M   'P 1'
#
loop_
_entity.id
_entity.type
_entity.pdbx_description
1 polymer ?
#
loop_
_entity_poly.entity_id
_entity_poly.type
_entity_poly.pdbx_seq_one_letter_code
_entity_poly.pdbx_strand_id
1 'polypeptide(L)'
;MADTKVELAADNSTPVPNPNASTQQNNPLSRKLNKILETRLDNDKEMLEALKALSVFFTENSLRTRRNLRGDIERRSLAINEDFARVFKEVHEELESVHEDVQAMSSCCEEMTSRLKAAKEQTQDLTVKTNKLQGENHRLEVRAQVAQAFLTKFQLSSEEMTTLRGARDTPITEDFFKALHRVKHIHEDVKVLLRTNQQTAGLEIMEQMAVLQETSYEQLYRWAQNECRGLTQETCDISPVLTQAMEALQDRPVLYKYTLDEFGTARRCAVVRGFIDALTRGGPGGTPRPIEMHSHDPLRYVGDMLAWLHQATASEKEHLEALLKQVTLQGVEENMQEVVGHITEGVCRPFKVRIEQVIVAEPGAVLLYKLSNLLKFYHHTISSIIGTSVASLLMNVEEMHVLSKKMFFNSLSLHASRLMDKVNGGNCSIFLTQNRARGRIFFPPQMPHEVYSATKSPQL
;
A
#
# COMPACT_ATOMS: atom_id res chain seq x y z
N MET A 1 5.20 73.09 2.25
CA MET A 1 5.08 74.49 1.79
C MET A 1 5.60 75.34 2.94
N ALA A 2 6.91 75.54 3.05
CA ALA A 2 7.74 76.47 2.27
C ALA A 2 7.36 77.93 2.55
N ASP A 3 8.30 78.63 3.16
CA ASP A 3 8.36 80.06 3.45
C ASP A 3 7.77 80.97 2.38
N THR A 4 7.19 82.10 2.81
CA THR A 4 7.30 83.34 2.02
C THR A 4 7.27 84.56 2.93
N LYS A 5 8.44 85.15 3.11
CA LYS A 5 8.69 86.50 3.64
C LYS A 5 8.82 87.42 2.43
N VAL A 6 8.03 88.50 2.34
CA VAL A 6 8.34 89.68 1.52
C VAL A 6 7.86 90.94 2.25
N GLU A 7 8.68 91.96 2.08
CA GLU A 7 8.91 93.17 2.85
C GLU A 7 8.40 94.40 2.06
N LEU A 8 8.46 95.59 2.71
CA LEU A 8 8.43 96.98 2.18
C LEU A 8 7.05 97.70 2.17
N ALA A 9 6.91 99.01 2.44
CA ALA A 9 7.69 100.07 3.09
C ALA A 9 6.87 101.39 3.05
N ALA A 10 7.24 102.35 3.93
CA ALA A 10 7.10 103.83 3.82
C ALA A 10 5.73 104.47 4.20
N ASP A 11 5.61 105.66 4.82
CA ASP A 11 6.57 106.69 5.24
C ASP A 11 5.95 107.67 6.29
N ASN A 12 6.87 108.42 6.93
CA ASN A 12 6.89 109.47 7.96
C ASN A 12 5.80 110.57 8.09
N SER A 13 5.70 111.20 9.28
CA SER A 13 6.29 112.55 9.56
C SER A 13 5.86 113.26 10.86
N THR A 14 6.83 113.95 11.49
CA THR A 14 6.74 115.05 12.51
C THR A 14 8.10 115.80 12.50
N PRO A 15 8.31 117.04 13.03
CA PRO A 15 7.42 118.19 13.35
C PRO A 15 8.04 119.65 13.12
N VAL A 16 7.31 120.72 13.54
CA VAL A 16 7.68 122.11 14.02
C VAL A 16 8.01 123.30 12.99
N PRO A 17 8.08 124.63 13.35
CA PRO A 17 7.04 125.71 13.47
C PRO A 17 7.27 127.11 12.76
N ASN A 18 6.23 127.99 12.85
CA ASN A 18 6.20 129.50 12.92
C ASN A 18 6.66 130.35 11.68
N PRO A 19 6.51 131.71 11.59
CA PRO A 19 5.84 132.76 12.43
C PRO A 19 5.11 133.93 11.65
N ASN A 20 4.67 134.96 12.39
CA ASN A 20 4.38 136.39 12.06
C ASN A 20 2.92 136.85 12.23
N ALA A 21 2.58 137.56 13.32
CA ALA A 21 2.67 139.03 13.55
C ALA A 21 1.28 139.67 13.30
N SER A 22 0.70 140.59 14.09
CA SER A 22 1.21 141.54 15.08
C SER A 22 0.05 142.09 15.95
N THR A 23 0.38 142.36 17.22
CA THR A 23 -0.13 143.39 18.15
C THR A 23 -1.38 144.23 17.80
N GLN A 24 -2.41 144.18 18.65
CA GLN A 24 -3.16 145.38 19.06
C GLN A 24 -3.78 145.22 20.47
N GLN A 25 -3.85 146.35 21.16
CA GLN A 25 -3.96 146.49 22.61
C GLN A 25 -5.25 145.91 23.24
N ASN A 26 -5.00 145.28 24.39
CA ASN A 26 -5.90 144.96 25.49
C ASN A 26 -7.15 145.83 25.62
N ASN A 27 -8.32 145.17 25.50
CA ASN A 27 -9.49 145.53 26.30
C ASN A 27 -9.99 144.25 27.01
N PRO A 28 -9.89 144.14 28.35
CA PRO A 28 -10.10 142.89 29.08
C PRO A 28 -11.53 142.35 29.01
N LEU A 29 -12.51 143.22 28.76
CA LEU A 29 -13.90 142.85 28.49
C LEU A 29 -14.06 142.19 27.11
N SER A 30 -13.37 142.69 26.09
CA SER A 30 -13.41 142.11 24.74
C SER A 30 -12.81 140.70 24.70
N ARG A 31 -11.77 140.43 25.51
CA ARG A 31 -11.25 139.06 25.66
C ARG A 31 -12.22 138.13 26.37
N LYS A 32 -12.93 138.58 27.41
CA LYS A 32 -13.96 137.75 28.07
C LYS A 32 -15.16 137.52 27.15
N LEU A 33 -15.60 138.55 26.42
CA LEU A 33 -16.70 138.45 25.47
C LEU A 33 -16.35 137.54 24.30
N ASN A 34 -15.17 137.71 23.67
CA ASN A 34 -14.71 136.80 22.62
C ASN A 34 -14.51 135.38 23.15
N LYS A 35 -14.01 135.18 24.38
CA LYS A 35 -13.86 133.84 24.94
C LYS A 35 -15.20 133.14 25.24
N ILE A 36 -16.24 133.91 25.58
CA ILE A 36 -17.62 133.41 25.77
C ILE A 36 -18.30 133.16 24.41
N LEU A 37 -18.02 133.99 23.40
CA LEU A 37 -18.55 133.80 22.04
C LEU A 37 -17.82 132.69 21.26
N GLU A 38 -16.55 132.45 21.54
CA GLU A 38 -15.75 131.34 20.99
C GLU A 38 -16.10 130.00 21.64
N THR A 39 -16.67 130.00 22.85
CA THR A 39 -17.29 128.79 23.42
C THR A 39 -18.65 128.57 22.77
N ARG A 40 -18.63 128.09 21.52
CA ARG A 40 -19.81 127.63 20.79
C ARG A 40 -20.37 126.36 21.44
N LEU A 41 -21.16 126.54 22.50
CA LEU A 41 -21.80 125.48 23.28
C LEU A 41 -22.76 124.60 22.46
N ASP A 42 -23.22 125.07 21.29
CA ASP A 42 -24.18 124.35 20.46
C ASP A 42 -23.57 123.26 19.58
N ASN A 43 -22.25 123.29 19.33
CA ASN A 43 -21.59 122.38 18.38
C ASN A 43 -21.00 121.12 19.03
N ASP A 44 -20.95 121.06 20.37
CA ASP A 44 -20.25 120.00 21.07
C ASP A 44 -21.27 118.95 21.56
N LYS A 45 -21.60 117.99 20.68
CA LYS A 45 -22.66 116.98 20.91
C LYS A 45 -22.37 116.13 22.15
N GLU A 46 -21.11 115.81 22.41
CA GLU A 46 -20.67 115.09 23.62
C GLU A 46 -20.85 115.96 24.86
N MET A 47 -20.58 117.27 24.78
CA MET A 47 -20.84 118.19 25.90
C MET A 47 -22.35 118.34 26.15
N LEU A 48 -23.18 118.38 25.09
CA LEU A 48 -24.64 118.43 25.19
C LEU A 48 -25.25 117.13 25.75
N GLU A 49 -24.70 115.96 25.40
CA GLU A 49 -25.11 114.67 25.98
C GLU A 49 -24.63 114.53 27.42
N ALA A 50 -23.42 114.97 27.75
CA ALA A 50 -22.92 115.04 29.12
C ALA A 50 -23.76 116.01 29.97
N LEU A 51 -24.16 117.17 29.42
CA LEU A 51 -25.05 118.14 30.07
C LEU A 51 -26.48 117.60 30.22
N LYS A 52 -27.00 116.82 29.26
CA LYS A 52 -28.27 116.08 29.40
C LYS A 52 -28.17 115.00 30.48
N ALA A 53 -27.07 114.27 30.56
CA ALA A 53 -26.84 113.29 31.61
C ALA A 53 -26.70 113.95 32.99
N LEU A 54 -26.08 115.14 33.07
CA LEU A 54 -26.05 115.96 34.28
C LEU A 54 -27.43 116.52 34.65
N SER A 55 -28.22 116.98 33.68
CA SER A 55 -29.51 117.64 33.93
C SER A 55 -30.58 116.71 34.52
N VAL A 56 -30.46 115.40 34.30
CA VAL A 56 -31.32 114.39 34.96
C VAL A 56 -31.13 114.37 36.48
N PHE A 57 -29.97 114.84 36.99
CA PHE A 57 -29.63 114.78 38.42
C PHE A 57 -29.32 116.15 39.05
N PHE A 58 -29.10 117.20 38.25
CA PHE A 58 -28.91 118.58 38.71
C PHE A 58 -30.21 119.37 38.59
N THR A 59 -31.11 119.22 39.57
CA THR A 59 -32.39 119.96 39.60
C THR A 59 -32.32 121.28 40.38
N GLU A 60 -31.39 121.44 41.33
CA GLU A 60 -31.23 122.69 42.10
C GLU A 60 -29.76 123.18 42.23
N ASN A 61 -29.54 124.46 41.89
CA ASN A 61 -28.24 125.11 41.86
C ASN A 61 -27.91 125.81 43.19
N SER A 62 -27.49 125.01 44.18
CA SER A 62 -26.97 125.50 45.46
C SER A 62 -25.43 125.50 45.48
N LEU A 63 -24.83 126.31 46.36
CA LEU A 63 -23.37 126.34 46.59
C LEU A 63 -22.81 124.97 47.04
N ARG A 64 -23.64 124.12 47.64
CA ARG A 64 -23.28 122.79 48.14
C ARG A 64 -23.30 121.75 47.01
N THR A 65 -24.27 121.81 46.11
CA THR A 65 -24.36 120.92 44.92
C THR A 65 -23.24 121.19 43.93
N ARG A 66 -22.83 122.45 43.73
CA ARG A 66 -21.72 122.78 42.81
C ARG A 66 -20.35 122.26 43.29
N ARG A 67 -20.14 122.17 44.61
CA ARG A 67 -18.91 121.65 45.22
C ARG A 67 -18.86 120.11 45.20
N ASN A 68 -20.02 119.45 45.22
CA ASN A 68 -20.15 117.99 45.26
C ASN A 68 -20.35 117.33 43.88
N LEU A 69 -20.68 118.10 42.84
CA LEU A 69 -20.90 117.65 41.45
C LEU A 69 -19.84 116.67 40.93
N ARG A 70 -18.55 117.00 41.13
CA ARG A 70 -17.45 116.14 40.70
C ARG A 70 -17.46 114.81 41.46
N GLY A 71 -17.67 114.85 42.77
CA GLY A 71 -17.75 113.65 43.61
C GLY A 71 -18.98 112.78 43.28
N ASP A 72 -20.10 113.39 42.90
CA ASP A 72 -21.32 112.65 42.53
C ASP A 72 -21.22 112.03 41.13
N ILE A 73 -20.58 112.72 40.17
CA ILE A 73 -20.25 112.14 38.85
C ILE A 73 -19.24 111.01 39.00
N GLU A 74 -18.15 111.20 39.75
CA GLU A 74 -17.14 110.18 39.99
C GLU A 74 -17.75 108.96 40.70
N ARG A 75 -18.63 109.17 41.69
CA ARG A 75 -19.33 108.08 42.39
C ARG A 75 -20.26 107.31 41.45
N ARG A 76 -20.95 107.98 40.52
CA ARG A 76 -21.81 107.31 39.55
C ARG A 76 -21.01 106.59 38.47
N SER A 77 -19.92 107.19 37.98
CA SER A 77 -19.03 106.52 37.04
C SER A 77 -18.40 105.30 37.66
N LEU A 78 -18.02 105.37 38.95
CA LEU A 78 -17.57 104.23 39.73
C LEU A 78 -18.69 103.17 39.81
N ALA A 79 -19.92 103.55 40.14
CA ALA A 79 -21.05 102.63 40.22
C ALA A 79 -21.36 101.94 38.88
N ILE A 80 -21.30 102.67 37.75
CA ILE A 80 -21.50 102.08 36.41
C ILE A 80 -20.35 101.14 36.05
N ASN A 81 -19.10 101.50 36.36
CA ASN A 81 -17.95 100.64 36.11
C ASN A 81 -17.96 99.40 37.03
N GLU A 82 -18.42 99.54 38.27
CA GLU A 82 -18.63 98.43 39.21
C GLU A 82 -19.76 97.51 38.73
N ASP A 83 -20.86 98.08 38.22
CA ASP A 83 -21.96 97.31 37.63
C ASP A 83 -21.51 96.58 36.36
N PHE A 84 -20.73 97.25 35.49
CA PHE A 84 -20.18 96.63 34.29
C PHE A 84 -19.18 95.53 34.64
N ALA A 85 -18.27 95.77 35.59
CA ALA A 85 -17.32 94.76 36.06
C ALA A 85 -18.04 93.57 36.69
N ARG A 86 -19.14 93.80 37.42
CA ARG A 86 -19.96 92.73 38.00
C ARG A 86 -20.61 91.86 36.92
N VAL A 87 -21.27 92.48 35.94
CA VAL A 87 -21.91 91.74 34.83
C VAL A 87 -20.87 91.04 33.95
N PHE A 88 -19.75 91.69 33.67
CA PHE A 88 -18.67 91.10 32.87
C PHE A 88 -17.97 89.95 33.62
N LYS A 89 -17.87 90.03 34.94
CA LYS A 89 -17.31 88.96 35.77
C LYS A 89 -18.14 87.68 35.66
N GLU A 90 -19.47 87.76 35.71
CA GLU A 90 -20.34 86.59 35.53
C GLU A 90 -20.11 85.93 34.15
N VAL A 91 -20.01 86.73 33.09
CA VAL A 91 -19.74 86.22 31.73
C VAL A 91 -18.32 85.65 31.60
N HIS A 92 -17.35 86.26 32.27
CA HIS A 92 -15.97 85.78 32.30
C HIS A 92 -15.86 84.44 33.03
N GLU A 93 -16.53 84.30 34.18
CA GLU A 93 -16.54 83.05 34.96
C GLU A 93 -17.18 81.90 34.15
N GLU A 94 -18.29 82.14 33.46
CA GLU A 94 -18.91 81.15 32.57
C GLU A 94 -18.00 80.80 31.36
N LEU A 95 -17.35 81.80 30.76
CA LEU A 95 -16.43 81.56 29.64
C LEU A 95 -15.16 80.82 30.08
N GLU A 96 -14.66 81.11 31.28
CA GLU A 96 -13.51 80.44 31.88
C GLU A 96 -13.85 78.99 32.26
N SER A 97 -15.06 78.72 32.77
CA SER A 97 -15.58 77.36 32.98
C SER A 97 -15.66 76.58 31.67
N VAL A 98 -16.18 77.18 30.59
CA VAL A 98 -16.24 76.52 29.28
C VAL A 98 -14.83 76.28 28.72
N HIS A 99 -13.89 77.21 28.96
CA HIS A 99 -12.50 77.03 28.57
C HIS A 99 -11.85 75.87 29.33
N GLU A 100 -12.05 75.76 30.65
CA GLU A 100 -11.59 74.64 31.46
C GLU A 100 -12.19 73.31 30.97
N ASP A 101 -13.50 73.27 30.68
CA ASP A 101 -14.16 72.06 30.17
C ASP A 101 -13.60 71.64 28.80
N VAL A 102 -13.35 72.60 27.90
CA VAL A 102 -12.73 72.33 26.58
C VAL A 102 -11.29 71.85 26.74
N GLN A 103 -10.53 72.46 27.66
CA GLN A 103 -9.17 72.04 27.97
C GLN A 103 -9.15 70.61 28.54
N ALA A 104 -10.04 70.31 29.50
CA ALA A 104 -10.18 68.99 30.09
C ALA A 104 -10.61 67.95 29.06
N MET A 105 -11.54 68.30 28.16
CA MET A 105 -11.96 67.43 27.05
C MET A 105 -10.82 67.18 26.06
N SER A 106 -10.01 68.19 25.75
CA SER A 106 -8.82 68.04 24.89
C SER A 106 -7.81 67.10 25.53
N SER A 107 -7.50 67.29 26.82
CA SER A 107 -6.59 66.40 27.55
C SER A 107 -7.14 64.97 27.66
N CYS A 108 -8.44 64.80 27.88
CA CYS A 108 -9.07 63.48 27.91
C CYS A 108 -9.01 62.80 26.53
N CYS A 109 -9.25 63.53 25.45
CA CYS A 109 -9.11 63.02 24.09
C CYS A 109 -7.67 62.61 23.77
N GLU A 110 -6.68 63.40 24.18
CA GLU A 110 -5.26 63.07 24.03
C GLU A 110 -4.88 61.83 24.84
N GLU A 111 -5.33 61.73 26.08
CA GLU A 111 -5.08 60.57 26.94
C GLU A 111 -5.75 59.32 26.37
N MET A 112 -7.00 59.40 25.93
CA MET A 112 -7.72 58.29 25.30
C MET A 112 -7.04 57.85 24.00
N THR A 113 -6.58 58.80 23.19
CA THR A 113 -5.82 58.52 21.96
C THR A 113 -4.48 57.84 22.28
N SER A 114 -3.79 58.28 23.32
CA SER A 114 -2.55 57.67 23.78
C SER A 114 -2.77 56.23 24.26
N ARG A 115 -3.79 56.00 25.10
CA ARG A 115 -4.20 54.66 25.56
C ARG A 115 -4.61 53.76 24.39
N LEU A 116 -5.35 54.31 23.41
CA LEU A 116 -5.73 53.57 22.20
C LEU A 116 -4.52 53.18 21.37
N LYS A 117 -3.53 54.08 21.20
CA LYS A 117 -2.27 53.77 20.50
C LYS A 117 -1.47 52.69 21.23
N ALA A 118 -1.31 52.80 22.55
CA ALA A 118 -0.61 51.80 23.35
C ALA A 118 -1.30 50.42 23.29
N ALA A 119 -2.63 50.39 23.42
CA ALA A 119 -3.41 49.16 23.29
C ALA A 119 -3.32 48.56 21.88
N LYS A 120 -3.32 49.40 20.83
CA LYS A 120 -3.15 48.96 19.43
C LYS A 120 -1.78 48.34 19.20
N GLU A 121 -0.72 48.95 19.74
CA GLU A 121 0.65 48.46 19.58
C GLU A 121 0.86 47.13 20.33
N GLN A 122 0.32 47.02 21.56
CA GLN A 122 0.32 45.75 22.30
C GLN A 122 -0.50 44.66 21.60
N THR A 123 -1.68 45.01 21.08
CA THR A 123 -2.53 44.08 20.32
C THR A 123 -1.86 43.65 19.01
N GLN A 124 -1.10 44.55 18.37
CA GLN A 124 -0.35 44.24 17.16
C GLN A 124 0.77 43.24 17.45
N ASP A 125 1.55 43.41 18.52
CA ASP A 125 2.58 42.44 18.92
C ASP A 125 1.97 41.06 19.24
N LEU A 126 0.86 41.04 19.98
CA LEU A 126 0.08 39.82 20.24
C LEU A 126 -0.46 39.18 18.95
N THR A 127 -0.94 39.97 18.00
CA THR A 127 -1.44 39.49 16.71
C THR A 127 -0.31 38.88 15.88
N VAL A 128 0.87 39.52 15.87
CA VAL A 128 2.06 38.99 15.17
C VAL A 128 2.52 37.68 15.81
N LYS A 129 2.61 37.61 17.14
CA LYS A 129 2.94 36.36 17.86
C LYS A 129 1.92 35.25 17.60
N THR A 130 0.63 35.60 17.60
CA THR A 130 -0.47 34.64 17.32
C THR A 130 -0.40 34.12 15.88
N ASN A 131 -0.18 34.99 14.90
CA ASN A 131 0.00 34.58 13.50
C ASN A 131 1.23 33.70 13.31
N LYS A 132 2.36 34.02 13.98
CA LYS A 132 3.56 33.18 13.95
C LYS A 132 3.29 31.80 14.54
N LEU A 133 2.62 31.73 15.69
CA LEU A 133 2.24 30.47 16.32
C LEU A 133 1.24 29.68 15.48
N GLN A 134 0.26 30.32 14.84
CA GLN A 134 -0.65 29.66 13.90
C GLN A 134 0.10 29.09 12.69
N GLY A 135 1.05 29.85 12.12
CA GLY A 135 1.88 29.37 11.03
C GLY A 135 2.76 28.17 11.43
N GLU A 136 3.34 28.21 12.63
CA GLU A 136 4.10 27.08 13.17
C GLU A 136 3.22 25.87 13.47
N ASN A 137 2.02 26.08 14.01
CA ASN A 137 1.05 25.02 14.28
C ASN A 137 0.60 24.35 12.97
N HIS A 138 0.25 25.13 11.94
CA HIS A 138 -0.11 24.58 10.64
C HIS A 138 1.06 23.79 10.01
N ARG A 139 2.29 24.30 10.12
CA ARG A 139 3.48 23.58 9.63
C ARG A 139 3.71 22.26 10.40
N LEU A 140 3.48 22.25 11.71
CA LEU A 140 3.54 21.04 12.54
C LEU A 140 2.44 20.05 12.16
N GLU A 141 1.22 20.53 11.89
CA GLU A 141 0.09 19.72 11.49
C GLU A 141 0.34 19.03 10.13
N VAL A 142 0.83 19.77 9.13
CA VAL A 142 1.23 19.18 7.84
C VAL A 142 2.34 18.15 8.04
N ARG A 143 3.35 18.43 8.87
CA ARG A 143 4.41 17.46 9.18
C ARG A 143 3.88 16.21 9.88
N ALA A 144 2.93 16.36 10.80
CA ALA A 144 2.29 15.24 11.47
C ALA A 144 1.47 14.38 10.49
N GLN A 145 0.73 15.00 9.57
CA GLN A 145 0.01 14.28 8.51
C GLN A 145 0.96 13.51 7.59
N VAL A 146 2.07 14.12 7.17
CA VAL A 146 3.10 13.45 6.36
C VAL A 146 3.75 12.30 7.12
N ALA A 147 4.07 12.48 8.41
CA ALA A 147 4.60 11.42 9.26
C ALA A 147 3.59 10.27 9.42
N GLN A 148 2.30 10.58 9.62
CA GLN A 148 1.25 9.57 9.73
C GLN A 148 1.07 8.79 8.42
N ALA A 149 1.09 9.49 7.28
CA ALA A 149 1.03 8.86 5.96
C ALA A 149 2.26 7.98 5.72
N PHE A 150 3.45 8.42 6.15
CA PHE A 150 4.69 7.64 6.08
C PHE A 150 4.59 6.37 6.94
N LEU A 151 4.13 6.48 8.20
CA LEU A 151 3.96 5.32 9.08
C LEU A 151 2.93 4.34 8.52
N THR A 152 1.79 4.82 8.04
CA THR A 152 0.75 3.96 7.44
C THR A 152 1.22 3.25 6.18
N LYS A 153 2.11 3.90 5.41
CA LYS A 153 2.66 3.34 4.17
C LYS A 153 3.81 2.37 4.40
N PHE A 154 4.69 2.63 5.37
CA PHE A 154 5.96 1.91 5.55
C PHE A 154 6.06 1.07 6.82
N GLN A 155 5.12 1.18 7.76
CA GLN A 155 5.02 0.26 8.89
C GLN A 155 3.84 -0.70 8.70
N LEU A 156 4.09 -1.97 9.02
CA LEU A 156 3.02 -2.95 9.18
C LEU A 156 2.26 -2.69 10.47
N SER A 157 0.96 -3.00 10.45
CA SER A 157 0.18 -3.04 11.68
C SER A 157 0.70 -4.15 12.61
N SER A 158 0.53 -3.97 13.91
CA SER A 158 0.92 -4.98 14.91
C SER A 158 0.19 -6.32 14.70
N GLU A 159 -1.00 -6.30 14.11
CA GLU A 159 -1.79 -7.49 13.76
C GLU A 159 -1.19 -8.25 12.56
N GLU A 160 -0.74 -7.53 11.53
CA GLU A 160 -0.04 -8.15 10.40
C GLU A 160 1.31 -8.72 10.84
N MET A 161 2.04 -8.02 11.72
CA MET A 161 3.31 -8.52 12.24
C MET A 161 3.14 -9.75 13.14
N THR A 162 2.05 -9.83 13.93
CA THR A 162 1.74 -11.03 14.75
C THR A 162 1.23 -12.19 13.91
N THR A 163 0.54 -11.92 12.80
CA THR A 163 0.12 -12.95 11.84
C THR A 163 1.33 -13.54 11.09
N LEU A 164 2.28 -12.69 10.65
CA LEU A 164 3.49 -13.11 9.94
C LEU A 164 4.57 -13.71 10.86
N ARG A 165 4.58 -13.33 12.14
CA ARG A 165 5.40 -13.97 13.19
C ARG A 165 4.61 -14.99 14.01
N GLY A 166 3.47 -15.43 13.49
CA GLY A 166 2.59 -16.36 14.19
C GLY A 166 3.35 -17.59 14.66
N ALA A 167 2.92 -18.18 15.77
CA ALA A 167 3.50 -19.41 16.28
C ALA A 167 3.56 -20.48 15.17
N ARG A 168 4.53 -21.40 15.27
CA ARG A 168 4.91 -22.40 14.25
C ARG A 168 3.79 -23.32 13.74
N ASP A 169 2.56 -23.18 14.25
CA ASP A 169 1.42 -24.08 14.04
C ASP A 169 0.08 -23.32 13.81
N THR A 170 0.10 -22.00 13.63
CA THR A 170 -1.14 -21.25 13.34
C THR A 170 -1.61 -21.55 11.91
N PRO A 171 -2.89 -21.89 11.68
CA PRO A 171 -3.41 -22.14 10.35
C PRO A 171 -3.25 -20.89 9.48
N ILE A 172 -2.67 -21.08 8.29
CA ILE A 172 -2.52 -20.00 7.33
C ILE A 172 -3.91 -19.62 6.82
N THR A 173 -4.29 -18.38 7.09
CA THR A 173 -5.58 -17.79 6.71
C THR A 173 -5.36 -16.81 5.55
N GLU A 174 -6.40 -16.44 4.81
CA GLU A 174 -6.31 -15.45 3.73
C GLU A 174 -5.64 -14.13 4.16
N ASP A 175 -5.75 -13.77 5.43
CA ASP A 175 -5.12 -12.56 5.99
C ASP A 175 -3.59 -12.64 6.03
N PHE A 176 -3.01 -13.84 6.10
CA PHE A 176 -1.57 -14.05 5.95
C PHE A 176 -1.11 -13.66 4.54
N PHE A 177 -1.86 -14.06 3.51
CA PHE A 177 -1.52 -13.72 2.12
C PHE A 177 -1.68 -12.22 1.85
N LYS A 178 -2.70 -11.57 2.43
CA LYS A 178 -2.84 -10.10 2.36
C LYS A 178 -1.66 -9.39 3.02
N ALA A 179 -1.26 -9.84 4.21
CA ALA A 179 -0.09 -9.30 4.92
C ALA A 179 1.21 -9.52 4.14
N LEU A 180 1.41 -10.71 3.54
CA LEU A 180 2.58 -11.00 2.71
C LEU A 180 2.63 -10.12 1.46
N HIS A 181 1.50 -9.91 0.78
CA HIS A 181 1.41 -9.00 -0.36
C HIS A 181 1.71 -7.55 0.07
N ARG A 182 1.23 -7.14 1.24
CA ARG A 182 1.55 -5.83 1.82
C ARG A 182 3.05 -5.68 2.07
N VAL A 183 3.73 -6.68 2.64
CA VAL A 183 5.20 -6.67 2.83
C VAL A 183 5.92 -6.50 1.50
N LYS A 184 5.52 -7.23 0.44
CA LYS A 184 6.11 -7.09 -0.90
C LYS A 184 5.95 -5.68 -1.44
N HIS A 185 4.74 -5.12 -1.34
CA HIS A 185 4.47 -3.75 -1.80
C HIS A 185 5.30 -2.72 -1.03
N ILE A 186 5.43 -2.87 0.29
CA ILE A 186 6.28 -2.00 1.11
C ILE A 186 7.74 -2.13 0.67
N HIS A 187 8.23 -3.36 0.45
CA HIS A 187 9.59 -3.60 -0.02
C HIS A 187 9.85 -2.97 -1.41
N GLU A 188 8.86 -2.93 -2.30
CA GLU A 188 8.96 -2.20 -3.58
C GLU A 188 8.92 -0.69 -3.42
N ASP A 189 7.99 -0.16 -2.61
CA ASP A 189 7.90 1.27 -2.31
C ASP A 189 9.18 1.83 -1.67
N VAL A 190 9.85 1.03 -0.82
CA VAL A 190 11.11 1.42 -0.18
C VAL A 190 12.23 1.59 -1.21
N LYS A 191 12.19 0.89 -2.35
CA LYS A 191 13.15 1.13 -3.46
C LYS A 191 13.04 2.56 -4.02
N VAL A 192 11.86 3.17 -3.94
CA VAL A 192 11.66 4.57 -4.34
C VAL A 192 12.27 5.52 -3.30
N LEU A 193 12.15 5.21 -2.00
CA LEU A 193 12.78 5.98 -0.93
C LEU A 193 14.32 5.97 -1.01
N LEU A 194 14.91 4.85 -1.43
CA LEU A 194 16.37 4.72 -1.64
C LEU A 194 16.93 5.65 -2.72
N ARG A 195 16.08 6.13 -3.65
CA ARG A 195 16.45 7.14 -4.65
C ARG A 195 16.47 8.56 -4.09
N THR A 196 16.00 8.76 -2.85
CA THR A 196 15.90 10.05 -2.18
C THR A 196 17.02 10.22 -1.14
N ASN A 197 17.24 11.44 -0.65
CA ASN A 197 18.34 11.79 0.27
C ASN A 197 18.35 11.02 1.61
N GLN A 198 17.24 10.40 2.06
CA GLN A 198 17.18 9.68 3.33
C GLN A 198 17.36 8.17 3.14
N GLN A 199 18.59 7.76 2.79
CA GLN A 199 18.90 6.37 2.42
C GLN A 199 18.96 5.42 3.62
N THR A 200 19.36 5.89 4.80
CA THR A 200 19.56 5.03 5.99
C THR A 200 18.26 4.43 6.51
N ALA A 201 17.23 5.25 6.72
CA ALA A 201 15.91 4.78 7.13
C ALA A 201 15.28 3.86 6.07
N GLY A 202 15.51 4.14 4.78
CA GLY A 202 15.08 3.25 3.70
C GLY A 202 15.76 1.88 3.75
N LEU A 203 17.08 1.84 4.00
CA LEU A 203 17.84 0.59 4.14
C LEU A 203 17.36 -0.23 5.34
N GLU A 204 17.14 0.41 6.50
CA GLU A 204 16.67 -0.28 7.72
C GLU A 204 15.28 -0.90 7.51
N ILE A 205 14.34 -0.17 6.90
CA ILE A 205 13.00 -0.70 6.61
C ILE A 205 13.11 -1.83 5.58
N MET A 206 13.94 -1.69 4.54
CA MET A 206 14.15 -2.73 3.55
C MET A 206 14.69 -4.02 4.17
N GLU A 207 15.69 -3.93 5.06
CA GLU A 207 16.26 -5.08 5.77
C GLU A 207 15.21 -5.74 6.66
N GLN A 208 14.45 -4.96 7.44
CA GLN A 208 13.37 -5.48 8.27
C GLN A 208 12.29 -6.19 7.45
N MET A 209 11.88 -5.61 6.32
CA MET A 209 10.90 -6.22 5.42
C MET A 209 11.43 -7.48 4.75
N ALA A 210 12.72 -7.51 4.36
CA ALA A 210 13.34 -8.69 3.79
C ALA A 210 13.40 -9.86 4.80
N VAL A 211 13.76 -9.59 6.06
CA VAL A 211 13.76 -10.60 7.13
C VAL A 211 12.35 -11.12 7.40
N LEU A 212 11.35 -10.23 7.44
CA LEU A 212 9.95 -10.62 7.59
C LEU A 212 9.48 -11.46 6.40
N GLN A 213 9.83 -11.08 5.17
CA GLN A 213 9.48 -11.82 3.96
C GLN A 213 10.09 -13.23 3.97
N GLU A 214 11.36 -13.37 4.36
CA GLU A 214 12.03 -14.67 4.45
C GLU A 214 11.40 -15.55 5.53
N THR A 215 11.15 -14.99 6.72
CA THR A 215 10.47 -15.71 7.82
C THR A 215 9.07 -16.18 7.41
N SER A 216 8.35 -15.33 6.68
CA SER A 216 7.00 -15.63 6.19
C SER A 216 7.03 -16.74 5.15
N TYR A 217 7.99 -16.72 4.23
CA TYR A 217 8.14 -17.80 3.25
C TYR A 217 8.58 -19.11 3.90
N GLU A 218 9.44 -19.07 4.92
CA GLU A 218 9.81 -20.27 5.68
C GLU A 218 8.59 -20.87 6.40
N GLN A 219 7.74 -20.04 7.01
CA GLN A 219 6.51 -20.48 7.65
C GLN A 219 5.51 -21.05 6.63
N LEU A 220 5.31 -20.37 5.50
CA LEU A 220 4.46 -20.82 4.41
C LEU A 220 4.94 -22.17 3.85
N TYR A 221 6.24 -22.30 3.65
CA TYR A 221 6.87 -23.54 3.18
C TYR A 221 6.65 -24.69 4.16
N ARG A 222 6.90 -24.50 5.46
CA ARG A 222 6.70 -25.55 6.47
C ARG A 222 5.24 -25.98 6.58
N TRP A 223 4.31 -25.02 6.56
CA TRP A 223 2.88 -25.31 6.55
C TRP A 223 2.48 -26.08 5.30
N ALA A 224 2.89 -25.62 4.11
CA ALA A 224 2.58 -26.28 2.85
C ALA A 224 3.15 -27.71 2.80
N GLN A 225 4.36 -27.93 3.33
CA GLN A 225 4.91 -29.29 3.47
C GLN A 225 4.08 -30.17 4.41
N ASN A 226 3.63 -29.64 5.55
CA ASN A 226 2.81 -30.41 6.49
C ASN A 226 1.45 -30.79 5.87
N GLU A 227 0.81 -29.84 5.18
CA GLU A 227 -0.42 -30.11 4.44
C GLU A 227 -0.20 -31.15 3.35
N CYS A 228 0.85 -31.01 2.53
CA CYS A 228 1.21 -32.01 1.51
C CYS A 228 1.44 -33.41 2.09
N ARG A 229 2.07 -33.52 3.27
CA ARG A 229 2.24 -34.81 3.97
C ARG A 229 0.91 -35.41 4.42
N GLY A 230 -0.05 -34.57 4.80
CA GLY A 230 -1.41 -34.97 5.18
C GLY A 230 -2.25 -35.53 4.04
N LEU A 231 -1.90 -35.24 2.78
CA LEU A 231 -2.62 -35.68 1.58
C LEU A 231 -2.34 -37.14 1.21
N THR A 232 -2.49 -38.06 2.17
CA THR A 232 -2.24 -39.50 1.97
C THR A 232 -3.49 -40.31 1.63
N GLN A 233 -4.66 -39.68 1.54
CA GLN A 233 -5.94 -40.35 1.23
C GLN A 233 -6.14 -40.50 -0.29
N GLU A 234 -6.95 -41.47 -0.72
CA GLU A 234 -7.22 -41.71 -2.15
C GLU A 234 -7.93 -40.53 -2.81
N THR A 235 -8.90 -39.92 -2.13
CA THR A 235 -9.54 -38.65 -2.52
C THR A 235 -8.77 -37.48 -1.91
N CYS A 236 -8.16 -36.65 -2.76
CA CYS A 236 -7.38 -35.51 -2.32
C CYS A 236 -8.25 -34.24 -2.31
N ASP A 237 -8.68 -33.82 -1.12
CA ASP A 237 -9.36 -32.53 -0.96
C ASP A 237 -8.32 -31.41 -0.91
N ILE A 238 -8.01 -30.85 -2.09
CA ILE A 238 -7.05 -29.76 -2.21
C ILE A 238 -7.69 -28.48 -1.67
N SER A 239 -7.19 -28.02 -0.52
CA SER A 239 -7.64 -26.77 0.09
C SER A 239 -7.32 -25.57 -0.83
N PRO A 240 -8.24 -24.61 -1.00
CA PRO A 240 -7.97 -23.40 -1.78
C PRO A 240 -6.79 -22.58 -1.22
N VAL A 241 -6.54 -22.68 0.09
CA VAL A 241 -5.40 -22.05 0.77
C VAL A 241 -4.08 -22.67 0.29
N LEU A 242 -4.05 -23.96 0.01
CA LEU A 242 -2.87 -24.65 -0.52
C LEU A 242 -2.58 -24.22 -1.97
N THR A 243 -3.62 -24.05 -2.79
CA THR A 243 -3.47 -23.50 -4.15
C THR A 243 -2.90 -22.08 -4.12
N GLN A 244 -3.39 -21.22 -3.23
CA GLN A 244 -2.84 -19.87 -3.02
C GLN A 244 -1.42 -19.89 -2.46
N ALA A 245 -1.09 -20.87 -1.60
CA ALA A 245 0.28 -21.05 -1.11
C ALA A 245 1.25 -21.41 -2.24
N MET A 246 0.84 -22.31 -3.14
CA MET A 246 1.61 -22.66 -4.34
C MET A 246 1.72 -21.46 -5.30
N GLU A 247 0.71 -20.58 -5.34
CA GLU A 247 0.80 -19.30 -6.05
C GLU A 247 1.93 -18.43 -5.49
N ALA A 248 1.89 -18.15 -4.19
CA ALA A 248 2.85 -17.28 -3.52
C ALA A 248 4.29 -17.84 -3.52
N LEU A 249 4.46 -19.16 -3.46
CA LEU A 249 5.77 -19.83 -3.46
C LEU A 249 6.51 -19.73 -4.81
N GLN A 250 5.84 -19.37 -5.91
CA GLN A 250 6.50 -19.21 -7.23
C GLN A 250 7.61 -18.17 -7.24
N ASP A 251 7.50 -17.14 -6.39
CA ASP A 251 8.53 -16.11 -6.22
C ASP A 251 9.88 -16.68 -5.74
N ARG A 252 9.87 -17.90 -5.19
CA ARG A 252 11.04 -18.65 -4.71
C ARG A 252 11.05 -20.05 -5.34
N PRO A 253 11.56 -20.20 -6.58
CA PRO A 253 11.50 -21.46 -7.33
C PRO A 253 12.07 -22.68 -6.59
N VAL A 254 13.10 -22.47 -5.75
CA VAL A 254 13.72 -23.52 -4.94
C VAL A 254 12.75 -24.07 -3.90
N LEU A 255 12.06 -23.20 -3.13
CA LEU A 255 11.08 -23.61 -2.14
C LEU A 255 9.87 -24.29 -2.80
N TYR A 256 9.41 -23.72 -3.90
CA TYR A 256 8.34 -24.31 -4.72
C TYR A 256 8.67 -25.73 -5.15
N LYS A 257 9.87 -25.97 -5.71
CA LYS A 257 10.28 -27.32 -6.14
C LYS A 257 10.32 -28.30 -4.97
N TYR A 258 10.87 -27.91 -3.82
CA TYR A 258 10.90 -28.78 -2.64
C TYR A 258 9.50 -29.11 -2.09
N THR A 259 8.56 -28.17 -2.11
CA THR A 259 7.17 -28.44 -1.71
C THR A 259 6.49 -29.40 -2.69
N LEU A 260 6.77 -29.25 -3.99
CA LEU A 260 6.26 -30.13 -5.03
C LEU A 260 6.84 -31.56 -4.93
N ASP A 261 8.13 -31.69 -4.62
CA ASP A 261 8.79 -32.98 -4.37
C ASP A 261 8.22 -33.69 -3.13
N GLU A 262 7.92 -32.94 -2.06
CA GLU A 262 7.28 -33.48 -0.86
C GLU A 262 5.84 -33.95 -1.15
N PHE A 263 5.07 -33.18 -1.93
CA PHE A 263 3.76 -33.61 -2.44
C PHE A 263 3.88 -34.92 -3.22
N GLY A 264 4.80 -34.98 -4.19
CA GLY A 264 5.06 -36.18 -4.99
C GLY A 264 5.43 -37.38 -4.12
N THR A 265 6.21 -37.18 -3.06
CA THR A 265 6.62 -38.24 -2.13
C THR A 265 5.44 -38.76 -1.28
N ALA A 266 4.61 -37.86 -0.74
CA ALA A 266 3.43 -38.23 0.03
C ALA A 266 2.42 -39.00 -0.85
N ARG A 267 2.17 -38.53 -2.07
CA ARG A 267 1.30 -39.19 -3.05
C ARG A 267 1.87 -40.53 -3.52
N ARG A 268 3.17 -40.64 -3.77
CA ARG A 268 3.83 -41.92 -4.08
C ARG A 268 3.54 -42.97 -3.01
N CYS A 269 3.64 -42.60 -1.74
CA CYS A 269 3.35 -43.51 -0.62
C CYS A 269 1.87 -43.92 -0.59
N ALA A 270 0.96 -42.99 -0.86
CA ALA A 270 -0.48 -43.25 -0.95
C ALA A 270 -0.82 -44.20 -2.12
N VAL A 271 -0.30 -43.92 -3.32
CA VAL A 271 -0.54 -44.74 -4.53
C VAL A 271 0.03 -46.14 -4.38
N VAL A 272 1.23 -46.30 -3.80
CA VAL A 272 1.79 -47.63 -3.52
C VAL A 272 0.91 -48.40 -2.54
N ARG A 273 0.44 -47.75 -1.46
CA ARG A 273 -0.45 -48.36 -0.48
C ARG A 273 -1.78 -48.76 -1.14
N GLY A 274 -2.41 -47.85 -1.87
CA GLY A 274 -3.66 -48.09 -2.60
C GLY A 274 -3.54 -49.23 -3.61
N PHE A 275 -2.41 -49.33 -4.32
CA PHE A 275 -2.16 -50.45 -5.25
C PHE A 275 -2.12 -51.79 -4.52
N ILE A 276 -1.38 -51.87 -3.40
CA ILE A 276 -1.29 -53.10 -2.61
C ILE A 276 -2.63 -53.45 -1.96
N ASP A 277 -3.38 -52.46 -1.48
CA ASP A 277 -4.72 -52.66 -0.92
C ASP A 277 -5.69 -53.15 -2.00
N ALA A 278 -5.67 -52.57 -3.21
CA ALA A 278 -6.47 -53.05 -4.35
C ALA A 278 -6.13 -54.50 -4.76
N LEU A 279 -4.85 -54.88 -4.68
CA LEU A 279 -4.40 -56.23 -4.96
C LEU A 279 -4.88 -57.25 -3.91
N THR A 280 -4.75 -56.92 -2.63
CA THR A 280 -4.87 -57.89 -1.51
C THR A 280 -6.20 -57.81 -0.74
N ARG A 281 -6.78 -56.61 -0.60
CA ARG A 281 -7.99 -56.34 0.20
C ARG A 281 -9.20 -55.94 -0.64
N GLY A 282 -8.99 -55.36 -1.81
CA GLY A 282 -10.04 -54.80 -2.65
C GLY A 282 -10.50 -53.42 -2.15
N GLY A 283 -11.64 -52.95 -2.65
CA GLY A 283 -12.20 -51.65 -2.28
C GLY A 283 -12.78 -51.59 -0.86
N PRO A 284 -13.16 -50.40 -0.38
CA PRO A 284 -13.76 -50.22 0.95
C PRO A 284 -15.01 -51.10 1.11
N GLY A 285 -14.96 -52.03 2.08
CA GLY A 285 -16.02 -53.03 2.28
C GLY A 285 -15.83 -54.35 1.52
N GLY A 286 -14.67 -54.57 0.89
CA GLY A 286 -14.37 -55.78 0.12
C GLY A 286 -14.97 -55.79 -1.29
N THR A 287 -15.49 -54.65 -1.74
CA THR A 287 -16.05 -54.43 -3.08
C THR A 287 -15.43 -53.17 -3.70
N PRO A 288 -14.81 -53.25 -4.89
CA PRO A 288 -14.55 -54.45 -5.70
C PRO A 288 -13.64 -55.46 -4.97
N ARG A 289 -13.76 -56.74 -5.35
CA ARG A 289 -12.97 -57.83 -4.75
C ARG A 289 -11.47 -57.63 -5.03
N PRO A 290 -10.57 -58.16 -4.16
CA PRO A 290 -9.14 -58.12 -4.39
C PRO A 290 -8.76 -58.61 -5.79
N ILE A 291 -7.88 -57.88 -6.48
CA ILE A 291 -7.45 -58.23 -7.84
C ILE A 291 -6.76 -59.61 -7.85
N GLU A 292 -6.05 -60.00 -6.79
CA GLU A 292 -5.40 -61.31 -6.66
C GLU A 292 -6.38 -62.50 -6.72
N MET A 293 -7.67 -62.29 -6.43
CA MET A 293 -8.69 -63.34 -6.58
C MET A 293 -8.86 -63.78 -8.05
N HIS A 294 -8.55 -62.88 -9.00
CA HIS A 294 -8.64 -63.15 -10.43
C HIS A 294 -7.35 -63.75 -11.01
N SER A 295 -6.35 -64.11 -10.19
CA SER A 295 -5.06 -64.68 -10.64
C SER A 295 -5.18 -65.94 -11.51
N HIS A 296 -6.30 -66.67 -11.41
CA HIS A 296 -6.62 -67.83 -12.26
C HIS A 296 -6.93 -67.47 -13.72
N ASP A 297 -7.31 -66.22 -14.00
CA ASP A 297 -7.51 -65.68 -15.35
C ASP A 297 -6.42 -64.62 -15.65
N PRO A 298 -5.32 -65.02 -16.32
CA PRO A 298 -4.21 -64.15 -16.66
C PRO A 298 -4.59 -62.84 -17.36
N LEU A 299 -5.58 -62.88 -18.27
CA LEU A 299 -5.95 -61.73 -19.08
C LEU A 299 -6.70 -60.69 -18.24
N ARG A 300 -7.64 -61.17 -17.41
CA ARG A 300 -8.38 -60.31 -16.48
C ARG A 300 -7.48 -59.76 -15.38
N TYR A 301 -6.62 -60.59 -14.79
CA TYR A 301 -5.71 -60.16 -13.73
C TYR A 301 -4.76 -59.04 -14.20
N VAL A 302 -4.12 -59.20 -15.37
CA VAL A 302 -3.26 -58.15 -15.95
C VAL A 302 -4.08 -56.94 -16.39
N GLY A 303 -5.28 -57.15 -16.92
CA GLY A 303 -6.19 -56.07 -17.31
C GLY A 303 -6.62 -55.21 -16.13
N ASP A 304 -7.02 -55.81 -15.01
CA ASP A 304 -7.44 -55.12 -13.80
C ASP A 304 -6.28 -54.33 -13.17
N MET A 305 -5.06 -54.89 -13.16
CA MET A 305 -3.86 -54.17 -12.71
C MET A 305 -3.56 -52.94 -13.58
N LEU A 306 -3.63 -53.08 -14.91
CA LEU A 306 -3.39 -51.98 -15.84
C LEU A 306 -4.50 -50.92 -15.78
N ALA A 307 -5.75 -51.33 -15.62
CA ALA A 307 -6.89 -50.43 -15.45
C ALA A 307 -6.74 -49.59 -14.18
N TRP A 308 -6.36 -50.22 -13.06
CA TRP A 308 -6.10 -49.51 -11.82
C TRP A 308 -4.95 -48.51 -11.97
N LEU A 309 -3.84 -48.90 -12.61
CA LEU A 309 -2.72 -48.00 -12.87
C LEU A 309 -3.11 -46.82 -13.75
N HIS A 310 -3.90 -47.06 -14.80
CA HIS A 310 -4.41 -46.00 -15.66
C HIS A 310 -5.29 -45.01 -14.88
N GLN A 311 -6.22 -45.51 -14.06
CA GLN A 311 -7.08 -44.68 -13.22
C GLN A 311 -6.28 -43.88 -12.20
N ALA A 312 -5.34 -44.53 -11.49
CA ALA A 312 -4.49 -43.87 -10.51
C ALA A 312 -3.62 -42.78 -11.16
N THR A 313 -3.05 -43.05 -12.34
CA THR A 313 -2.27 -42.05 -13.08
C THR A 313 -3.13 -40.84 -13.48
N ALA A 314 -4.38 -41.08 -13.93
CA ALA A 314 -5.31 -40.01 -14.28
C ALA A 314 -5.69 -39.16 -13.05
N SER A 315 -6.02 -39.78 -11.92
CA SER A 315 -6.39 -39.07 -10.70
C SER A 315 -5.23 -38.24 -10.13
N GLU A 316 -4.01 -38.75 -10.14
CA GLU A 316 -2.85 -37.98 -9.67
C GLU A 316 -2.55 -36.77 -10.57
N LYS A 317 -2.77 -36.89 -11.88
CA LYS A 317 -2.68 -35.75 -12.78
C LYS A 317 -3.74 -34.69 -12.45
N GLU A 318 -4.99 -35.10 -12.23
CA GLU A 318 -6.08 -34.20 -11.85
C GLU A 318 -5.80 -33.51 -10.50
N HIS A 319 -5.27 -34.23 -9.52
CA HIS A 319 -4.85 -33.63 -8.24
C HIS A 319 -3.75 -32.58 -8.44
N LEU A 320 -2.76 -32.83 -9.30
CA LEU A 320 -1.73 -31.84 -9.61
C LEU A 320 -2.28 -30.63 -10.37
N GLU A 321 -3.21 -30.84 -11.32
CA GLU A 321 -3.91 -29.76 -12.03
C GLU A 321 -4.70 -28.87 -11.06
N ALA A 322 -5.39 -29.47 -10.10
CA ALA A 322 -6.13 -28.73 -9.07
C ALA A 322 -5.19 -27.97 -8.12
N LEU A 323 -4.06 -28.56 -7.73
CA LEU A 323 -3.05 -27.93 -6.88
C LEU A 323 -2.38 -26.74 -7.57
N LEU A 324 -2.08 -26.88 -8.87
CA LEU A 324 -1.33 -25.91 -9.67
C LEU A 324 -2.23 -24.97 -10.47
N LYS A 325 -3.54 -24.95 -10.20
CA LYS A 325 -4.53 -24.17 -10.95
C LYS A 325 -4.22 -22.67 -11.04
N GLN A 326 -3.62 -22.09 -10.00
CA GLN A 326 -3.24 -20.68 -9.93
C GLN A 326 -1.77 -20.43 -10.30
N VAL A 327 -1.06 -21.47 -10.74
CA VAL A 327 0.38 -21.38 -11.03
C VAL A 327 0.64 -20.88 -12.44
N THR A 328 1.39 -19.78 -12.56
CA THR A 328 1.62 -19.08 -13.83
C THR A 328 3.03 -19.27 -14.40
N LEU A 329 3.88 -20.05 -13.72
CA LEU A 329 5.24 -20.35 -14.17
C LEU A 329 5.26 -21.06 -15.53
N GLN A 330 6.21 -20.69 -16.37
CA GLN A 330 6.53 -21.43 -17.59
C GLN A 330 7.18 -22.76 -17.22
N GLY A 331 6.70 -23.88 -17.80
CA GLY A 331 7.19 -25.23 -17.48
C GLY A 331 6.38 -26.00 -16.42
N VAL A 332 5.20 -25.51 -16.01
CA VAL A 332 4.29 -26.24 -15.11
C VAL A 332 3.96 -27.63 -15.63
N GLU A 333 3.69 -27.76 -16.94
CA GLU A 333 3.38 -29.06 -17.56
C GLU A 333 4.56 -30.04 -17.44
N GLU A 334 5.80 -29.60 -17.64
CA GLU A 334 6.99 -30.45 -17.50
C GLU A 334 7.18 -30.90 -16.04
N ASN A 335 7.03 -29.97 -15.09
CA ASN A 335 7.10 -30.28 -13.66
C ASN A 335 6.00 -31.28 -13.25
N MET A 336 4.78 -31.11 -13.76
CA MET A 336 3.68 -32.05 -13.51
C MET A 336 4.01 -33.44 -14.04
N GLN A 337 4.54 -33.54 -15.26
CA GLN A 337 4.93 -34.82 -15.85
C GLN A 337 6.08 -35.50 -15.07
N GLU A 338 7.04 -34.73 -14.55
CA GLU A 338 8.11 -35.24 -13.68
C GLU A 338 7.54 -35.80 -12.37
N VAL A 339 6.63 -35.06 -11.72
CA VAL A 339 6.02 -35.47 -10.44
C VAL A 339 5.10 -36.69 -10.61
N VAL A 340 4.26 -36.74 -11.65
CA VAL A 340 3.45 -37.93 -11.97
C VAL A 340 4.37 -39.14 -12.26
N GLY A 341 5.48 -38.91 -12.97
CA GLY A 341 6.51 -39.93 -13.19
C GLY A 341 7.09 -40.46 -11.88
N HIS A 342 7.43 -39.57 -10.94
CA HIS A 342 7.94 -39.94 -9.62
C HIS A 342 6.90 -40.69 -8.75
N ILE A 343 5.63 -40.27 -8.78
CA ILE A 343 4.54 -40.93 -8.06
C ILE A 343 4.34 -42.35 -8.59
N THR A 344 4.26 -42.51 -9.91
CA THR A 344 4.03 -43.81 -10.56
C THR A 344 5.22 -44.76 -10.47
N GLU A 345 6.44 -44.26 -10.26
CA GLU A 345 7.63 -45.09 -10.06
C GLU A 345 7.47 -46.06 -8.86
N GLY A 346 6.75 -45.65 -7.82
CA GLY A 346 6.53 -46.48 -6.63
C GLY A 346 5.84 -47.82 -6.92
N VAL A 347 4.94 -47.86 -7.91
CA VAL A 347 4.14 -49.04 -8.25
C VAL A 347 4.79 -49.93 -9.32
N CYS A 348 5.86 -49.48 -9.97
CA CYS A 348 6.57 -50.22 -11.03
C CYS A 348 7.04 -51.60 -10.56
N ARG A 349 7.70 -51.68 -9.39
CA ARG A 349 8.24 -52.94 -8.86
C ARG A 349 7.17 -53.98 -8.54
N PRO A 350 6.12 -53.69 -7.72
CA PRO A 350 5.08 -54.68 -7.43
C PRO A 350 4.25 -55.07 -8.66
N PHE A 351 4.12 -54.19 -9.64
CA PHE A 351 3.50 -54.49 -10.93
C PHE A 351 4.34 -55.45 -11.77
N LYS A 352 5.63 -55.13 -11.98
CA LYS A 352 6.56 -55.92 -12.81
C LYS A 352 6.65 -57.36 -12.33
N VAL A 353 6.89 -57.58 -11.04
CA VAL A 353 7.01 -58.93 -10.46
C VAL A 353 5.77 -59.79 -10.75
N ARG A 354 4.57 -59.22 -10.60
CA ARG A 354 3.30 -59.95 -10.80
C ARG A 354 3.06 -60.28 -12.26
N ILE A 355 3.34 -59.35 -13.19
CA ILE A 355 3.17 -59.61 -14.62
C ILE A 355 4.21 -60.61 -15.13
N GLU A 356 5.46 -60.49 -14.69
CA GLU A 356 6.50 -61.47 -15.03
C GLU A 356 6.08 -62.89 -14.62
N GLN A 357 5.55 -63.07 -13.41
CA GLN A 357 5.03 -64.37 -12.96
C GLN A 357 3.92 -64.91 -13.86
N VAL A 358 2.99 -64.06 -14.31
CA VAL A 358 1.89 -64.46 -15.21
C VAL A 358 2.41 -64.86 -16.59
N ILE A 359 3.39 -64.12 -17.13
CA ILE A 359 3.96 -64.40 -18.45
C ILE A 359 4.81 -65.68 -18.40
N VAL A 360 5.61 -65.87 -17.35
CA VAL A 360 6.49 -67.03 -17.16
C VAL A 360 5.71 -68.32 -16.86
N ALA A 361 4.50 -68.24 -16.32
CA ALA A 361 3.63 -69.39 -16.10
C ALA A 361 3.12 -70.08 -17.40
N GLU A 362 3.55 -69.60 -18.58
CA GLU A 362 3.23 -70.13 -19.91
C GLU A 362 1.73 -70.47 -20.12
N PRO A 363 0.82 -69.48 -20.02
CA PRO A 363 -0.63 -69.72 -20.17
C PRO A 363 -1.05 -70.14 -21.60
N GLY A 364 -0.11 -70.20 -22.55
CA GLY A 364 -0.32 -70.60 -23.94
C GLY A 364 -0.17 -69.45 -24.95
N ALA A 365 0.21 -69.78 -26.19
CA ALA A 365 0.54 -68.80 -27.22
C ALA A 365 -0.59 -67.79 -27.51
N VAL A 366 -1.85 -68.23 -27.55
CA VAL A 366 -2.99 -67.32 -27.80
C VAL A 366 -3.17 -66.29 -26.68
N LEU A 367 -3.02 -66.71 -25.42
CA LEU A 367 -3.13 -65.80 -24.27
C LEU A 367 -1.95 -64.84 -24.20
N LEU A 368 -0.72 -65.31 -24.48
CA LEU A 368 0.46 -64.45 -24.56
C LEU A 368 0.30 -63.35 -25.63
N TYR A 369 -0.25 -63.68 -26.80
CA TYR A 369 -0.53 -62.66 -27.83
C TYR A 369 -1.56 -61.64 -27.38
N LYS A 370 -2.66 -62.08 -26.72
CA LYS A 370 -3.67 -61.18 -26.16
C LYS A 370 -3.09 -60.26 -25.07
N LEU A 371 -2.27 -60.82 -24.16
CA LEU A 371 -1.57 -60.06 -23.12
C LEU A 371 -0.61 -59.02 -23.72
N SER A 372 0.13 -59.39 -24.76
CA SER A 372 1.03 -58.46 -25.47
C SER A 372 0.26 -57.27 -26.06
N ASN A 373 -0.89 -57.52 -26.69
CA ASN A 373 -1.75 -56.45 -27.23
C ASN A 373 -2.36 -55.58 -26.12
N LEU A 374 -2.74 -56.18 -24.99
CA LEU A 374 -3.27 -55.46 -23.83
C LEU A 374 -2.22 -54.51 -23.24
N LEU A 375 -0.98 -54.99 -23.05
CA LEU A 375 0.14 -54.17 -22.58
C LEU A 375 0.43 -53.02 -23.55
N LYS A 376 0.39 -53.27 -24.86
CA LYS A 376 0.57 -52.23 -25.89
C LYS A 376 -0.53 -51.18 -25.85
N PHE A 377 -1.79 -51.60 -25.67
CA PHE A 377 -2.93 -50.70 -25.56
C PHE A 377 -2.76 -49.76 -24.35
N TYR A 378 -2.53 -50.32 -23.16
CA TYR A 378 -2.36 -49.51 -21.96
C TYR A 378 -1.08 -48.68 -21.96
N HIS A 379 0.00 -49.13 -22.60
CA HIS A 379 1.19 -48.29 -22.82
C HIS A 379 0.81 -47.01 -23.58
N HIS A 380 0.03 -47.12 -24.66
CA HIS A 380 -0.44 -45.95 -25.42
C HIS A 380 -1.39 -45.07 -24.61
N THR A 381 -2.35 -45.66 -23.89
CA THR A 381 -3.32 -44.92 -23.08
C THR A 381 -2.64 -44.14 -21.95
N ILE A 382 -1.74 -44.80 -21.19
CA ILE A 382 -1.01 -44.17 -20.08
C ILE A 382 -0.02 -43.13 -20.61
N SER A 383 0.61 -43.37 -21.76
CA SER A 383 1.50 -42.39 -22.41
C SER A 383 0.77 -41.11 -22.79
N SER A 384 -0.50 -41.18 -23.18
CA SER A 384 -1.32 -40.00 -23.45
C SER A 384 -1.56 -39.12 -22.21
N ILE A 385 -1.44 -39.68 -21.00
CA ILE A 385 -1.70 -38.96 -19.74
C ILE A 385 -0.40 -38.34 -19.21
N ILE A 386 0.67 -39.14 -19.16
CA ILE A 386 1.98 -38.76 -18.60
C ILE A 386 2.80 -37.90 -19.58
N GLY A 387 2.47 -37.92 -20.88
CA GLY A 387 3.20 -37.15 -21.89
C GLY A 387 4.53 -37.77 -22.29
N THR A 388 5.43 -36.95 -22.86
CA THR A 388 6.75 -37.34 -23.40
C THR A 388 7.83 -37.58 -22.34
N SER A 389 7.51 -37.37 -21.06
CA SER A 389 8.38 -37.69 -19.93
C SER A 389 8.77 -39.18 -19.94
N VAL A 390 10.06 -39.44 -19.68
CA VAL A 390 10.64 -40.80 -19.58
C VAL A 390 10.15 -41.45 -18.28
N ALA A 391 8.87 -41.78 -18.23
CA ALA A 391 8.25 -42.36 -17.05
C ALA A 391 8.72 -43.80 -16.90
N SER A 392 9.29 -44.11 -15.73
CA SER A 392 9.70 -45.47 -15.34
C SER A 392 8.56 -46.47 -15.58
N LEU A 393 7.30 -46.07 -15.34
CA LEU A 393 6.13 -46.92 -15.60
C LEU A 393 6.01 -47.35 -17.07
N LEU A 394 6.16 -46.43 -18.02
CA LEU A 394 6.05 -46.74 -19.45
C LEU A 394 7.16 -47.68 -19.91
N MET A 395 8.38 -47.49 -19.41
CA MET A 395 9.50 -48.40 -19.64
C MET A 395 9.21 -49.80 -19.10
N ASN A 396 8.70 -49.91 -17.87
CA ASN A 396 8.34 -51.21 -17.29
C ASN A 396 7.22 -51.91 -18.09
N VAL A 397 6.21 -51.18 -18.56
CA VAL A 397 5.14 -51.75 -19.41
C VAL A 397 5.70 -52.23 -20.75
N GLU A 398 6.60 -51.46 -21.37
CA GLU A 398 7.25 -51.86 -22.64
C GLU A 398 8.16 -53.08 -22.45
N GLU A 399 8.92 -53.15 -21.35
CA GLU A 399 9.71 -54.34 -20.99
C GLU A 399 8.83 -55.58 -20.87
N MET A 400 7.67 -55.46 -20.20
CA MET A 400 6.71 -56.55 -20.08
C MET A 400 6.09 -56.93 -21.44
N HIS A 401 5.84 -55.94 -22.30
CA HIS A 401 5.35 -56.16 -23.66
C HIS A 401 6.36 -56.96 -24.50
N VAL A 402 7.64 -56.59 -24.43
CA VAL A 402 8.74 -57.30 -25.11
C VAL A 402 8.91 -58.72 -24.55
N LEU A 403 8.84 -58.91 -23.23
CA LEU A 403 8.90 -60.22 -22.60
C LEU A 403 7.75 -61.12 -23.07
N SER A 404 6.53 -60.59 -23.08
CA SER A 404 5.33 -61.30 -23.55
C SER A 404 5.47 -61.73 -25.01
N LYS A 405 6.01 -60.87 -25.89
CA LYS A 405 6.30 -61.22 -27.30
C LYS A 405 7.35 -62.32 -27.43
N LYS A 406 8.46 -62.23 -26.68
CA LYS A 406 9.51 -63.26 -26.71
C LYS A 406 8.95 -64.62 -26.30
N MET A 407 8.14 -64.65 -25.24
CA MET A 407 7.52 -65.89 -24.77
C MET A 407 6.47 -66.43 -25.73
N PHE A 408 5.73 -65.55 -26.40
CA PHE A 408 4.84 -65.94 -27.49
C PHE A 408 5.59 -66.67 -28.62
N PHE A 409 6.69 -66.10 -29.12
CA PHE A 409 7.48 -66.72 -30.19
C PHE A 409 8.13 -68.04 -29.76
N ASN A 410 8.60 -68.13 -28.51
CA ASN A 410 9.14 -69.37 -27.96
C ASN A 410 8.07 -70.47 -27.86
N SER A 411 6.88 -70.12 -27.36
CA SER A 411 5.74 -71.04 -27.27
C SER A 411 5.28 -71.52 -28.65
N LEU A 412 5.24 -70.62 -29.64
CA LEU A 412 4.90 -70.94 -31.02
C LEU A 412 5.95 -71.87 -31.65
N SER A 413 7.24 -71.58 -31.43
CA SER A 413 8.34 -72.40 -31.92
C SER A 413 8.30 -73.80 -31.31
N LEU A 414 8.05 -73.91 -30.00
CA LEU A 414 7.87 -75.20 -29.32
C LEU A 414 6.67 -75.98 -29.88
N HIS A 415 5.56 -75.29 -30.14
CA HIS A 415 4.38 -75.92 -30.73
C HIS A 415 4.65 -76.41 -32.17
N ALA A 416 5.35 -75.61 -32.97
CA ALA A 416 5.77 -75.97 -34.32
C ALA A 416 6.71 -77.18 -34.32
N SER A 417 7.71 -77.21 -33.44
CA SER A 417 8.62 -78.36 -33.27
C SER A 417 7.87 -79.62 -32.87
N ARG A 418 6.95 -79.53 -31.89
CA ARG A 418 6.10 -80.67 -31.48
C ARG A 418 5.21 -81.18 -32.62
N LEU A 419 4.73 -80.29 -33.49
CA LEU A 419 3.94 -80.67 -34.66
C LEU A 419 4.81 -81.39 -35.69
N MET A 420 6.03 -80.89 -35.97
CA MET A 420 6.98 -81.54 -36.86
C MET A 420 7.39 -82.93 -36.34
N ASP A 421 7.64 -83.08 -35.04
CA ASP A 421 7.95 -84.37 -34.42
C ASP A 421 6.80 -85.37 -34.55
N LYS A 422 5.54 -84.91 -34.44
CA LYS A 422 4.36 -85.76 -34.66
C LYS A 422 4.19 -86.17 -36.12
N VAL A 423 4.49 -85.28 -37.08
CA VAL A 423 4.47 -85.61 -38.51
C VAL A 423 5.58 -86.63 -38.85
N ASN A 424 6.76 -86.48 -38.26
CA ASN A 424 7.87 -87.41 -38.44
C ASN A 424 7.62 -88.77 -37.75
N GLY A 425 7.02 -88.79 -36.55
CA GLY A 425 6.62 -90.00 -35.84
C GLY A 425 5.43 -90.72 -36.48
N GLY A 426 4.46 -89.98 -37.02
CA GLY A 426 3.32 -90.50 -37.79
C GLY A 426 3.77 -91.16 -39.10
N ASN A 427 4.70 -90.53 -39.81
CA ASN A 427 5.32 -91.13 -40.99
C ASN A 427 6.09 -92.41 -40.65
N CYS A 428 6.74 -92.51 -39.49
CA CYS A 428 7.42 -93.73 -39.05
C CYS A 428 6.43 -94.90 -38.81
N SER A 429 5.23 -94.62 -38.27
CA SER A 429 4.19 -95.65 -38.09
C SER A 429 3.58 -96.14 -39.41
N ILE A 430 3.41 -95.25 -40.40
CA ILE A 430 2.92 -95.61 -41.74
C ILE A 430 4.00 -96.39 -42.49
N PHE A 431 5.28 -96.00 -42.40
CA PHE A 431 6.39 -96.74 -42.99
C PHE A 431 6.58 -98.13 -42.37
N LEU A 432 6.42 -98.28 -41.05
CA LEU A 432 6.51 -99.59 -40.38
C LEU A 432 5.34 -100.51 -40.73
N THR A 433 4.14 -99.96 -40.95
CA THR A 433 2.97 -100.77 -41.35
C THR A 433 3.03 -101.15 -42.84
N GLN A 434 3.57 -100.28 -43.70
CA GLN A 434 3.79 -100.57 -45.12
C GLN A 434 4.95 -101.57 -45.34
N ASN A 435 6.01 -101.52 -44.52
CA ASN A 435 7.17 -102.42 -44.63
C ASN A 435 6.93 -103.82 -44.04
N ARG A 436 5.93 -104.01 -43.17
CA ARG A 436 5.53 -105.36 -42.72
C ARG A 436 4.78 -106.15 -43.80
N ALA A 437 4.21 -105.47 -44.80
CA ALA A 437 3.52 -106.09 -45.93
C ALA A 437 4.43 -106.46 -47.12
N ARG A 438 5.70 -106.01 -47.12
CA ARG A 438 6.66 -106.32 -48.17
C ARG A 438 8.00 -106.73 -47.56
N GLY A 439 8.09 -108.01 -47.19
CA GLY A 439 9.36 -108.61 -46.78
C GLY A 439 10.41 -108.50 -47.88
N ARG A 440 11.37 -107.59 -47.72
CA ARG A 440 12.70 -107.68 -48.35
C ARG A 440 13.76 -107.11 -47.41
N ILE A 441 14.70 -107.98 -47.10
CA ILE A 441 15.92 -107.78 -46.32
C ILE A 441 16.88 -106.92 -47.15
N PHE A 442 17.46 -105.86 -46.58
CA PHE A 442 18.69 -105.25 -47.09
C PHE A 442 19.54 -104.70 -45.94
N PHE A 443 20.82 -105.10 -45.92
CA PHE A 443 21.87 -104.73 -44.97
C PHE A 443 22.44 -103.32 -45.25
N PRO A 444 23.10 -102.66 -44.27
CA PRO A 444 23.61 -101.29 -44.39
C PRO A 444 25.06 -101.22 -44.90
N PRO A 445 25.53 -100.09 -45.47
CA PRO A 445 26.96 -99.83 -45.62
C PRO A 445 27.51 -98.86 -44.57
N GLN A 446 28.81 -99.00 -44.35
CA GLN A 446 29.64 -98.55 -43.23
C GLN A 446 30.10 -97.08 -43.31
N MET A 447 30.47 -96.56 -42.13
CA MET A 447 31.26 -95.34 -41.86
C MET A 447 32.66 -95.38 -42.50
N PRO A 448 33.33 -94.21 -42.62
CA PRO A 448 34.70 -94.12 -42.08
C PRO A 448 35.02 -92.85 -41.27
N HIS A 449 36.14 -92.97 -40.54
CA HIS A 449 36.70 -92.22 -39.42
C HIS A 449 37.19 -90.76 -39.64
N GLU A 450 37.13 -90.03 -38.51
CA GLU A 450 38.00 -88.98 -37.91
C GLU A 450 39.21 -88.39 -38.67
N VAL A 451 39.43 -87.07 -38.54
CA VAL A 451 40.69 -86.45 -38.01
C VAL A 451 40.40 -85.06 -37.35
N TYR A 452 41.03 -84.87 -36.19
CA TYR A 452 41.27 -83.69 -35.32
C TYR A 452 41.51 -82.30 -35.97
N SER A 453 41.13 -81.20 -35.30
CA SER A 453 42.06 -80.43 -34.42
C SER A 453 41.41 -79.18 -33.80
N ALA A 454 41.85 -78.87 -32.58
CA ALA A 454 41.42 -77.83 -31.66
C ALA A 454 41.95 -76.42 -31.98
N THR A 455 41.28 -75.38 -31.46
CA THR A 455 41.94 -74.21 -30.87
C THR A 455 41.07 -73.55 -29.80
N LYS A 456 41.78 -73.04 -28.79
CA LYS A 456 41.36 -72.65 -27.44
C LYS A 456 40.69 -71.26 -27.37
N SER A 457 39.89 -71.12 -26.31
CA SER A 457 39.51 -69.93 -25.51
C SER A 457 40.72 -69.04 -25.12
N PRO A 458 40.62 -67.92 -24.35
CA PRO A 458 39.57 -67.50 -23.37
C PRO A 458 39.19 -65.99 -23.44
N GLN A 459 38.02 -65.55 -22.96
CA GLN A 459 37.73 -65.12 -21.57
C GLN A 459 38.86 -64.35 -20.85
N LEU A 460 38.68 -63.03 -20.74
CA LEU A 460 38.53 -62.34 -19.46
C LEU A 460 37.40 -61.30 -19.59
#